data_AF-W4QPF1-F1
#
_entry.id   AF-W4QPF1-F1
#
_cell.length_a   1.000
_cell.length_b   1.000
_cell.length_c   1.000
_cell.angle_alpha   90.00
_cell.angle_beta   90.00
_cell.angle_gamma   90.00
#
_symmetry.space_group_name_H-M   'P 1'
#
loop_
_entity.id
_entity.type
_entity.pdbx_description
1 polymer ?
#
loop_
_entity_poly.entity_id
_entity_poly.type
_entity_poly.pdbx_seq_one_letter_code
_entity_poly.pdbx_strand_id
1 'polypeptide(L)'
;MSLKGFTQSDFDVFTIEGLDERMEAIKTRIQPTFKSLGEQLTHDLSILLGNEMYLHIAKHARRTVNPPKDTWMAICMINAAIKSTLIFN
;
A
#
# COMPACT_ATOMS: atom_id res chain seq x y z
N MET A 1 -9.10 -17.19 -9.03
CA MET A 1 -9.67 -15.82 -9.10
C MET A 1 -8.77 -14.97 -9.98
N SER A 2 -9.33 -14.17 -10.89
CA SER A 2 -8.52 -13.23 -11.70
C SER A 2 -8.10 -12.05 -10.82
N LEU A 3 -6.79 -11.81 -10.70
CA LEU A 3 -6.26 -10.60 -10.09
C LEU A 3 -6.67 -9.38 -10.94
N LYS A 4 -7.40 -8.43 -10.36
CA LYS A 4 -7.62 -7.13 -10.97
C LYS A 4 -6.43 -6.26 -10.58
N GLY A 5 -5.55 -5.99 -11.55
CA GLY A 5 -4.45 -5.04 -11.38
C GLY A 5 -4.93 -3.59 -11.34
N PHE A 6 -3.98 -2.66 -11.33
CA PHE A 6 -4.28 -1.23 -11.39
C PHE A 6 -4.81 -0.82 -12.76
N THR A 7 -5.77 0.08 -12.76
CA THR A 7 -6.31 0.79 -13.91
C THR A 7 -5.70 2.19 -13.97
N GLN A 8 -5.80 2.88 -15.13
CA GLN A 8 -5.39 4.28 -15.23
C GLN A 8 -6.02 5.16 -14.14
N SER A 9 -7.28 4.87 -13.82
CA SER A 9 -8.03 5.58 -12.82
C SER A 9 -7.35 5.55 -11.44
N ASP A 10 -6.66 4.46 -11.08
CA ASP A 10 -5.95 4.33 -9.80
C ASP A 10 -4.72 5.23 -9.73
N PHE A 11 -4.10 5.54 -10.88
CA PHE A 11 -3.00 6.50 -10.99
C PHE A 11 -3.48 7.95 -10.99
N ASP A 12 -4.67 8.21 -11.53
CA ASP A 12 -5.29 9.55 -11.52
C ASP A 12 -5.62 10.04 -10.09
N VAL A 13 -5.57 9.16 -9.08
CA VAL A 13 -5.64 9.55 -7.66
C VAL A 13 -4.57 10.60 -7.30
N PHE A 14 -3.38 10.52 -7.89
CA PHE A 14 -2.29 11.43 -7.56
C PHE A 14 -2.43 12.82 -8.18
N THR A 15 -3.39 13.01 -9.11
CA THR A 15 -3.72 14.33 -9.66
C THR A 15 -4.79 15.05 -8.84
N ILE A 16 -5.43 14.39 -7.87
CA ILE A 16 -6.42 15.01 -6.98
C ILE A 16 -5.70 16.06 -6.10
N GLU A 17 -6.19 17.28 -6.14
CA GLU A 17 -5.75 18.36 -5.25
C GLU A 17 -6.40 18.20 -3.87
N GLY A 18 -5.69 18.65 -2.83
CA GLY A 18 -6.13 18.49 -1.44
C GLY A 18 -5.58 17.24 -0.76
N LEU A 19 -5.27 17.38 0.52
CA LEU A 19 -4.76 16.27 1.34
C LEU A 19 -5.86 15.26 1.63
N ASP A 20 -7.01 15.73 2.10
CA ASP A 20 -8.08 14.88 2.59
C ASP A 20 -8.73 14.12 1.43
N GLU A 21 -8.98 14.79 0.31
CA GLU A 21 -9.55 14.22 -0.91
C GLU A 21 -8.63 13.15 -1.50
N ARG A 22 -7.32 13.43 -1.57
CA ARG A 22 -6.35 12.44 -2.06
C ARG A 22 -6.25 11.25 -1.12
N MET A 23 -6.24 11.47 0.20
CA MET A 23 -6.18 10.40 1.19
C MET A 23 -7.40 9.47 1.12
N GLU A 24 -8.60 10.03 0.95
CA GLU A 24 -9.82 9.23 0.79
C GLU A 24 -9.81 8.45 -0.52
N ALA A 25 -9.33 9.05 -1.62
CA ALA A 25 -9.18 8.36 -2.90
C ALA A 25 -8.14 7.22 -2.83
N ILE A 26 -7.00 7.41 -2.16
CA ILE A 26 -6.01 6.33 -1.92
C ILE A 26 -6.68 5.17 -1.16
N LYS A 27 -7.44 5.49 -0.11
CA LYS A 27 -8.10 4.49 0.75
C LYS A 27 -9.18 3.70 0.01
N THR A 28 -9.99 4.36 -0.80
CA THR A 28 -11.15 3.73 -1.46
C THR A 28 -10.79 3.03 -2.76
N ARG A 29 -9.75 3.48 -3.48
CA ARG A 29 -9.40 2.98 -4.82
C ARG A 29 -8.16 2.10 -4.83
N ILE A 30 -7.10 2.52 -4.13
CA ILE A 30 -5.80 1.84 -4.20
C ILE A 30 -5.65 0.76 -3.11
N GLN A 31 -6.03 1.07 -1.85
CA GLN A 31 -5.83 0.13 -0.73
C GLN A 31 -6.56 -1.22 -0.91
N PRO A 32 -7.76 -1.33 -1.49
CA PRO A 32 -8.39 -2.63 -1.74
C PRO A 32 -7.57 -3.52 -2.66
N THR A 33 -6.99 -2.94 -3.72
CA THR A 33 -6.11 -3.64 -4.66
C THR A 33 -4.82 -4.06 -3.99
N PHE A 34 -4.21 -3.19 -3.18
CA PHE A 34 -3.04 -3.55 -2.35
C PHE A 34 -3.34 -4.69 -1.39
N LYS A 35 -4.50 -4.66 -0.72
CA LYS A 35 -4.89 -5.71 0.22
C LYS A 35 -5.06 -7.05 -0.50
N SER A 36 -5.82 -7.08 -1.58
CA SER A 36 -6.08 -8.31 -2.33
C SER A 36 -4.80 -8.92 -2.93
N LEU A 37 -3.93 -8.10 -3.53
CA LEU A 37 -2.65 -8.57 -4.08
C LEU A 37 -1.68 -8.96 -2.96
N GLY A 38 -1.58 -8.11 -1.95
CA GLY A 38 -0.65 -8.26 -0.84
C GLY A 38 -0.94 -9.49 0.01
N GLU A 39 -2.21 -9.81 0.27
CA GLU A 39 -2.59 -11.00 1.04
C GLU A 39 -2.17 -12.29 0.32
N GLN A 40 -2.40 -12.37 -0.99
CA GLN A 40 -1.97 -13.51 -1.80
C GLN A 40 -0.44 -13.64 -1.79
N LEU A 41 0.27 -12.54 -2.09
CA LEU A 41 1.74 -12.53 -2.10
C LEU A 41 2.32 -12.86 -0.73
N THR A 42 1.70 -12.37 0.35
CA THR A 42 2.17 -12.62 1.73
C THR A 42 2.04 -14.10 2.08
N HIS A 43 0.94 -14.73 1.69
CA HIS A 43 0.74 -16.17 1.88
C HIS A 43 1.79 -16.98 1.11
N ASP A 44 1.95 -16.71 -0.19
CA ASP A 44 2.88 -17.43 -1.05
C ASP A 44 4.33 -17.27 -0.59
N LEU A 45 4.72 -16.04 -0.22
CA LEU A 45 6.06 -15.76 0.32
C LEU A 45 6.30 -16.42 1.67
N SER A 46 5.28 -16.52 2.54
CA SER A 46 5.45 -17.17 3.84
C SER A 46 5.75 -18.66 3.67
N ILE A 47 5.09 -19.32 2.73
CA ILE A 47 5.34 -20.73 2.40
C ILE A 47 6.72 -20.88 1.75
N LEU A 48 7.03 -20.07 0.75
CA LEU A 48 8.26 -20.16 -0.03
C LEU A 48 9.51 -19.94 0.84
N LEU A 49 9.44 -18.99 1.78
CA LEU A 49 10.56 -18.61 2.62
C LEU A 49 10.60 -19.35 3.97
N GLY A 50 9.56 -20.11 4.31
CA GLY A 50 9.45 -20.81 5.60
C GLY A 50 9.44 -19.88 6.82
N ASN A 51 9.04 -18.63 6.63
CA ASN A 51 8.98 -17.60 7.68
C ASN A 51 7.62 -16.90 7.60
N GLU A 52 7.09 -16.44 8.73
CA GLU A 52 5.88 -15.64 8.72
C GLU A 52 6.17 -14.27 8.08
N MET A 53 5.40 -13.91 7.05
CA MET A 53 5.48 -12.63 6.38
C MET A 53 4.25 -11.79 6.71
N TYR A 54 4.42 -10.48 6.74
CA TYR A 54 3.36 -9.53 7.07
C TYR A 54 3.23 -8.49 5.97
N LEU A 55 1.98 -8.22 5.57
CA LEU A 55 1.65 -7.14 4.64
C LEU A 55 1.58 -5.80 5.37
N HIS A 56 2.28 -4.81 4.84
CA HIS A 56 2.29 -3.44 5.31
C HIS A 56 1.83 -2.50 4.21
N ILE A 57 0.74 -1.78 4.44
CA ILE A 57 0.24 -0.75 3.52
C ILE A 57 0.55 0.63 4.09
N ALA A 58 1.03 1.54 3.24
CA ALA A 58 1.31 2.92 3.63
C ALA A 58 0.05 3.62 4.16
N LYS A 59 0.14 4.12 5.40
CA LYS A 59 -0.98 4.82 6.08
C LYS A 59 -0.95 6.33 5.93
N HIS A 60 0.19 6.91 5.55
CA HIS A 60 0.41 8.37 5.46
C HIS A 60 0.03 9.19 6.71
N ALA A 61 -0.03 8.56 7.89
CA ALA A 61 -0.51 9.14 9.15
C ALA A 61 0.27 10.36 9.69
N ARG A 62 1.35 10.76 9.03
CA ARG A 62 2.17 11.95 9.40
C ARG A 62 2.03 13.10 8.41
N ARG A 63 1.20 12.97 7.36
CA ARG A 63 0.93 14.06 6.42
C ARG A 63 -0.12 15.00 7.02
N THR A 64 0.20 16.28 7.07
CA THR A 64 -0.67 17.32 7.66
C THR A 64 -1.02 18.46 6.71
N VAL A 65 -0.20 18.68 5.68
CA VAL A 65 -0.39 19.78 4.70
C VAL A 65 -0.21 19.27 3.28
N ASN A 66 0.92 18.60 3.02
CA ASN A 66 1.25 18.15 1.66
C ASN A 66 0.71 16.73 1.40
N PRO A 67 -0.15 16.54 0.39
CA PRO A 67 -0.59 15.21 0.00
C PRO A 67 0.57 14.33 -0.49
N PRO A 68 0.48 13.00 -0.30
CA PRO A 68 1.52 12.09 -0.78
C PRO A 68 1.55 12.06 -2.32
N LYS A 69 2.76 11.98 -2.89
CA LYS A 69 2.97 11.86 -4.34
C LYS A 69 2.87 10.41 -4.82
N ASP A 70 2.96 9.47 -3.89
CA ASP A 70 3.01 8.03 -4.10
C ASP A 70 2.37 7.30 -2.92
N THR A 71 2.09 6.02 -3.10
CA THR A 71 1.66 5.13 -2.03
C THR A 71 2.18 3.72 -2.35
N TRP A 72 2.42 2.92 -1.31
CA TRP A 72 3.06 1.62 -1.48
C TRP A 72 2.51 0.59 -0.51
N MET A 73 2.82 -0.68 -0.80
CA MET A 73 2.80 -1.76 0.16
C MET A 73 4.20 -2.40 0.25
N ALA A 74 4.48 -3.05 1.36
CA ALA A 74 5.68 -3.84 1.57
C ALA A 74 5.31 -5.15 2.26
N ILE A 75 6.09 -6.20 2.03
CA ILE A 75 5.94 -7.49 2.70
C ILE A 75 7.28 -7.80 3.37
N CYS A 76 7.26 -8.08 4.67
CA CYS A 76 8.47 -8.41 5.42
C CYS A 76 8.15 -9.27 6.65
N MET A 77 9.19 -9.81 7.29
CA MET A 77 9.08 -10.68 8.48
C MET A 77 8.79 -9.91 9.78
N ILE A 78 8.68 -8.57 9.73
CA ILE A 78 8.49 -7.73 10.91
C ILE A 78 7.01 -7.37 11.02
N ASN A 79 6.36 -7.74 12.13
CA ASN A 79 4.94 -7.43 12.38
C ASN A 79 4.71 -6.01 12.95
N ALA A 80 5.78 -5.25 13.20
CA ALA A 80 5.68 -3.87 13.68
C ALA A 80 5.43 -2.88 12.53
N ALA A 81 4.79 -1.74 12.85
CA ALA A 81 4.52 -0.70 11.87
C ALA A 81 5.81 -0.18 11.21
N ILE A 82 5.87 -0.24 9.88
CA ILE A 82 7.03 0.22 9.11
C ILE A 82 6.91 1.71 8.82
N LYS A 83 8.01 2.44 9.02
CA LYS A 83 8.12 3.85 8.59
C LYS A 83 8.51 3.91 7.12
N SER A 84 7.94 4.86 6.38
CA SER A 84 8.27 5.13 4.97
C SER A 84 9.78 5.22 4.70
N THR A 85 10.54 5.79 5.64
CA THR A 85 11.99 5.97 5.55
C THR A 85 12.79 4.65 5.56
N LEU A 86 12.20 3.55 6.04
CA LEU A 86 12.86 2.25 6.13
C LEU A 86 12.65 1.36 4.89
N ILE A 87 11.79 1.76 3.95
CA ILE A 87 11.44 0.94 2.77
C ILE A 87 12.23 1.33 1.51
N PHE A 88 12.75 2.56 1.46
CA PHE A 88 13.40 3.14 0.27
C PHE A 88 14.84 3.63 0.52
N ASN A 89 15.49 3.19 1.60
CA ASN A 89 16.93 3.38 1.83
C ASN A 89 17.66 2.05 1.78
#